data_AF-A0A0P1I4M1-F1
#
_entry.id   AF-A0A0P1I4M1-F1
#
_cell.length_a   1.000
_cell.length_b   1.000
_cell.length_c   1.000
_cell.angle_alpha   90.00
_cell.angle_beta   90.00
_cell.angle_gamma   90.00
#
_symmetry.space_group_name_H-M   'P 1'
#
loop_
_entity.id
_entity.type
_entity.pdbx_description
1 polymer ?
#
loop_
_entity_poly.entity_id
_entity_poly.type
_entity_poly.pdbx_seq_one_letter_code
_entity_poly.pdbx_strand_id
1 'polypeptide(L)'
;MCSDQSAKDHALLISTKDLSEFLNTSEGFARNLMKNLDIPKRGKGYPRLRIFAALGFEKPYPIHAPGIWSTLLDAPAAAKETGESEKTIGRMYEGAHKDKSFTNFLRFGPRKRMIFPFEVEAWLSGTQPKFVRKNELMHPFLRGEMPPTHQTDNPRHEPAPAGTRSSATAIFLPPKAAK
;
A
#
# COMPACT_ATOMS: atom_id res chain seq x y z
N MET A 1 23.60 2.88 29.47
CA MET A 1 23.41 1.59 28.77
C MET A 1 22.35 1.80 27.70
N CYS A 2 22.73 1.91 26.42
CA CYS A 2 21.82 2.36 25.35
C CYS A 2 22.04 1.59 24.03
N SER A 3 22.34 0.29 24.11
CA SER A 3 22.84 -0.48 22.97
C SER A 3 21.96 -1.66 22.53
N ASP A 4 20.97 -2.08 23.34
CA ASP A 4 20.15 -3.27 23.03
C ASP A 4 18.84 -2.97 22.29
N GLN A 5 18.35 -1.73 22.30
CA GLN A 5 17.10 -1.38 21.62
C GLN A 5 17.29 -1.32 20.10
N SER A 6 18.42 -0.78 19.63
CA SER A 6 18.71 -0.63 18.20
C SER A 6 18.86 -1.96 17.47
N ALA A 7 19.42 -2.99 18.12
CA ALA A 7 19.54 -4.34 17.55
C ALA A 7 18.18 -5.04 17.45
N LYS A 8 17.28 -4.83 18.44
CA LYS A 8 15.89 -5.30 18.40
C LYS A 8 15.08 -4.58 17.33
N ASP A 9 15.29 -3.29 17.14
CA ASP A 9 14.64 -2.50 16.09
C ASP A 9 15.09 -2.92 14.68
N HIS A 10 16.35 -3.33 14.48
CA HIS A 10 16.83 -3.88 13.21
C HIS A 10 16.21 -5.24 12.87
N ALA A 11 15.92 -6.09 13.86
CA ALA A 11 15.19 -7.35 13.65
C ALA A 11 13.73 -7.14 13.19
N LEU A 12 13.20 -5.92 13.39
CA LEU A 12 11.87 -5.50 12.94
C LEU A 12 11.88 -4.83 11.56
N LEU A 13 13.04 -4.73 10.91
CA LEU A 13 13.15 -4.19 9.55
C LEU A 13 13.31 -5.31 8.53
N ILE A 14 12.84 -5.06 7.30
CA ILE A 14 13.10 -5.89 6.13
C ILE A 14 13.86 -5.05 5.10
N SER A 15 14.95 -5.59 4.53
CA SER A 15 15.70 -4.87 3.51
C SER A 15 14.86 -4.74 2.22
N THR A 16 15.21 -3.81 1.34
CA THR A 16 14.52 -3.71 0.04
C THR A 16 14.66 -4.99 -0.78
N LYS A 17 15.82 -5.67 -0.69
CA LYS A 17 16.10 -6.91 -1.40
C LYS A 17 15.19 -8.03 -0.91
N ASP A 18 15.20 -8.32 0.40
CA ASP A 18 14.36 -9.38 0.98
C ASP A 18 12.87 -9.07 0.79
N LEU A 19 12.48 -7.79 0.82
CA LEU A 19 11.12 -7.38 0.52
C LEU A 19 10.75 -7.66 -0.94
N SER A 20 11.66 -7.42 -1.89
CA SER A 20 11.42 -7.71 -3.30
C SER A 20 11.30 -9.21 -3.59
N GLU A 21 12.11 -10.02 -2.89
CA GLU A 21 12.05 -11.49 -2.93
C GLU A 21 10.73 -12.00 -2.32
N PHE A 22 10.33 -11.47 -1.16
CA PHE A 22 9.03 -11.77 -0.55
C PHE A 22 7.86 -11.42 -1.49
N LEU A 23 7.90 -10.25 -2.14
CA LEU A 23 6.82 -9.81 -3.03
C LEU A 23 6.86 -10.46 -4.42
N ASN A 24 7.90 -11.26 -4.73
CA ASN A 24 8.17 -11.79 -6.07
C ASN A 24 8.18 -10.69 -7.14
N THR A 25 8.92 -9.61 -6.89
CA THR A 25 8.97 -8.40 -7.74
C THR A 25 10.38 -7.82 -7.80
N SER A 26 10.59 -6.79 -8.63
CA SER A 26 11.84 -6.03 -8.63
C SER A 26 11.94 -5.11 -7.41
N GLU A 27 13.17 -4.76 -6.99
CA GLU A 27 13.39 -3.79 -5.91
C GLU A 27 12.79 -2.41 -6.20
N GLY A 28 12.76 -2.00 -7.47
CA GLY A 28 12.11 -0.74 -7.88
C GLY A 28 10.60 -0.79 -7.61
N PHE A 29 9.97 -1.91 -7.94
CA PHE A 29 8.55 -2.13 -7.65
C PHE A 29 8.28 -2.17 -6.14
N ALA A 30 9.09 -2.90 -5.37
CA ALA A 30 8.96 -2.97 -3.92
C ALA A 30 9.05 -1.59 -3.26
N ARG A 31 10.00 -0.74 -3.70
CA ARG A 31 10.10 0.66 -3.23
C ARG A 31 8.86 1.48 -3.56
N ASN A 32 8.36 1.38 -4.79
CA ASN A 32 7.17 2.10 -5.21
C ASN A 32 5.92 1.63 -4.45
N LEU A 33 5.81 0.32 -4.20
CA LEU A 33 4.73 -0.24 -3.39
C LEU A 33 4.77 0.33 -1.98
N MET A 34 5.93 0.34 -1.31
CA MET A 34 6.03 0.92 0.04
C MET A 34 5.65 2.40 0.07
N LYS A 35 5.96 3.16 -0.99
CA LYS A 35 5.51 4.55 -1.15
C LYS A 35 3.99 4.65 -1.26
N ASN A 36 3.35 3.79 -2.05
CA ASN A 36 1.89 3.76 -2.21
C ASN A 36 1.14 3.28 -0.95
N LEU A 37 1.84 2.58 -0.05
CA LEU A 37 1.32 2.13 1.25
C LEU A 37 1.65 3.12 2.38
N ASP A 38 2.27 4.26 2.09
CA ASP A 38 2.76 5.24 3.06
C ASP A 38 3.66 4.62 4.16
N ILE A 39 4.48 3.63 3.78
CA ILE A 39 5.41 2.95 4.68
C ILE A 39 6.81 3.57 4.49
N PRO A 40 7.28 4.44 5.42
CA PRO A 40 8.57 5.07 5.29
C PRO A 40 9.70 4.07 5.54
N LYS A 41 10.77 4.20 4.74
CA LYS A 41 12.03 3.50 4.98
C LYS A 41 12.69 4.03 6.27
N ARG A 42 13.18 3.13 7.12
CA ARG A 42 13.89 3.44 8.37
C ARG A 42 15.30 2.85 8.27
N GLY A 43 16.30 3.71 8.17
CA GLY A 43 17.69 3.27 7.96
C GLY A 43 17.82 2.38 6.73
N LYS A 44 18.22 1.11 6.94
CA LYS A 44 18.48 0.16 5.85
C LYS A 44 17.23 -0.56 5.30
N GLY A 45 16.06 -0.47 5.94
CA GLY A 45 14.89 -1.28 5.58
C GLY A 45 13.54 -0.68 5.91
N TYR A 46 12.48 -1.46 5.73
CA TYR A 46 11.09 -1.08 6.02
C TYR A 46 10.58 -1.78 7.29
N PRO A 47 9.74 -1.13 8.11
CA PRO A 47 9.18 -1.76 9.31
C PRO A 47 8.24 -2.92 8.97
N ARG A 48 8.64 -4.14 9.35
CA ARG A 48 7.86 -5.38 9.19
C ARG A 48 6.44 -5.24 9.73
N LEU A 49 6.30 -4.67 10.92
CA LEU A 49 5.01 -4.44 11.58
C LEU A 49 4.05 -3.60 10.72
N ARG A 50 4.56 -2.53 10.09
CA ARG A 50 3.74 -1.67 9.22
C ARG A 50 3.33 -2.39 7.94
N ILE A 51 4.21 -3.23 7.41
CA ILE A 51 3.91 -4.07 6.25
C ILE A 51 2.78 -5.05 6.60
N PHE A 52 2.89 -5.80 7.69
CA PHE A 52 1.83 -6.73 8.12
C PHE A 52 0.49 -6.04 8.39
N ALA A 53 0.52 -4.86 9.01
CA ALA A 53 -0.66 -4.04 9.18
C ALA A 53 -1.29 -3.69 7.82
N ALA A 54 -0.50 -3.21 6.86
CA ALA A 54 -0.97 -2.85 5.53
C ALA A 54 -1.50 -4.06 4.73
N LEU A 55 -0.94 -5.25 4.94
CA LEU A 55 -1.42 -6.49 4.30
C LEU A 55 -2.75 -7.00 4.90
N GLY A 56 -3.22 -6.41 6.00
CA GLY A 56 -4.52 -6.71 6.61
C GLY A 56 -4.50 -7.79 7.70
N PHE A 57 -3.33 -8.07 8.26
CA PHE A 57 -3.24 -9.01 9.39
C PHE A 57 -3.78 -8.38 10.67
N GLU A 58 -4.40 -9.21 11.52
CA GLU A 58 -4.83 -8.79 12.84
C GLU A 58 -3.68 -8.85 13.85
N LYS A 59 -3.72 -8.01 14.88
CA LYS A 59 -2.75 -8.08 15.99
C LYS A 59 -3.08 -9.27 16.90
N PRO A 60 -2.08 -9.97 17.47
CA PRO A 60 -0.64 -9.74 17.31
C PRO A 60 -0.12 -10.22 15.94
N TYR A 61 0.71 -9.39 15.30
CA TYR A 61 1.22 -9.70 13.95
C TYR A 61 2.17 -10.91 13.98
N PRO A 62 2.04 -11.88 13.05
CA PRO A 62 2.85 -13.10 13.03
C PRO A 62 4.27 -12.88 12.46
N ILE A 63 4.95 -11.78 12.81
CA ILE A 63 6.22 -11.35 12.18
C ILE A 63 7.39 -12.33 12.34
N HIS A 64 7.33 -13.17 13.38
CA HIS A 64 8.35 -14.18 13.70
C HIS A 64 7.89 -15.60 13.34
N ALA A 65 6.68 -15.75 12.80
CA ALA A 65 6.15 -17.07 12.51
C ALA A 65 6.90 -17.69 11.31
N PRO A 66 7.21 -19.00 11.36
CA PRO A 66 7.90 -19.67 10.27
C PRO A 66 7.03 -19.65 9.00
N GLY A 67 7.64 -19.33 7.86
CA GLY A 67 6.99 -19.29 6.56
C GLY A 67 6.12 -18.05 6.27
N ILE A 68 5.98 -17.12 7.22
CA ILE A 68 5.16 -15.91 6.99
C ILE A 68 5.78 -14.98 5.94
N TRP A 69 7.10 -15.01 5.80
CA TRP A 69 7.89 -14.27 4.82
C TRP A 69 8.23 -15.11 3.59
N SER A 70 7.56 -16.25 3.39
CA SER A 70 7.68 -17.01 2.15
C SER A 70 7.23 -16.16 0.97
N THR A 71 7.87 -16.35 -0.17
CA THR A 71 7.56 -15.63 -1.40
C THR A 71 6.08 -15.73 -1.75
N LEU A 72 5.48 -14.58 -2.03
CA LEU A 72 4.11 -14.50 -2.50
C LEU A 72 3.99 -15.12 -3.90
N LEU A 73 2.86 -15.78 -4.12
CA LEU A 73 2.59 -16.51 -5.34
C LEU A 73 1.77 -15.64 -6.29
N ASP A 74 2.24 -15.51 -7.52
CA ASP A 74 1.43 -15.00 -8.61
C ASP A 74 0.51 -16.11 -9.17
N ALA A 75 -0.32 -15.80 -10.16
CA ALA A 75 -1.24 -16.81 -10.73
C ALA A 75 -0.49 -18.04 -11.30
N PRO A 76 0.62 -17.88 -12.05
CA PRO A 76 1.44 -19.02 -12.49
C PRO A 76 2.02 -19.85 -11.35
N ALA A 77 2.56 -19.22 -10.30
CA ALA A 77 3.13 -19.95 -9.17
C ALA A 77 2.04 -20.67 -8.35
N ALA A 78 0.92 -20.01 -8.09
CA ALA A 78 -0.21 -20.62 -7.40
C ALA A 78 -0.79 -21.80 -8.18
N ALA A 79 -0.92 -21.69 -9.51
CA ALA A 79 -1.38 -22.78 -10.37
C ALA A 79 -0.49 -24.03 -10.25
N LYS A 80 0.83 -23.85 -10.15
CA LYS A 80 1.77 -24.97 -9.95
C LYS A 80 1.62 -25.61 -8.59
N GLU A 81 1.37 -24.84 -7.54
CA GLU A 81 1.16 -25.38 -6.19
C GLU A 81 -0.17 -26.11 -6.03
N THR A 82 -1.23 -25.60 -6.67
CA THR A 82 -2.57 -26.19 -6.58
C THR A 82 -2.81 -27.33 -7.57
N GLY A 83 -1.97 -27.46 -8.61
CA GLY A 83 -2.22 -28.36 -9.74
C GLY A 83 -3.35 -27.89 -10.65
N GLU A 84 -3.79 -26.63 -10.51
CA GLU A 84 -4.87 -26.04 -11.30
C GLU A 84 -4.32 -25.29 -12.52
N SER A 85 -5.21 -24.92 -13.46
CA SER A 85 -4.81 -24.06 -14.57
C SER A 85 -4.63 -22.60 -14.13
N GLU A 86 -3.68 -21.88 -14.72
CA GLU A 86 -3.51 -20.43 -14.49
C GLU A 86 -4.79 -19.64 -14.76
N LYS A 87 -5.60 -20.09 -15.74
CA LYS A 87 -6.90 -19.51 -16.07
C LYS A 87 -7.91 -19.69 -14.94
N THR A 88 -7.89 -20.85 -14.26
CA THR A 88 -8.73 -21.11 -13.07
C THR A 88 -8.34 -20.14 -11.97
N ILE A 89 -7.05 -20.09 -11.62
CA ILE A 89 -6.53 -19.19 -10.57
C ILE A 89 -6.84 -17.73 -10.89
N GLY A 90 -6.63 -17.30 -12.13
CA GLY A 90 -6.96 -15.94 -12.58
C GLY A 90 -8.45 -15.60 -12.40
N ARG A 91 -9.36 -16.52 -12.74
CA ARG A 91 -10.80 -16.34 -12.52
C ARG A 91 -11.16 -16.29 -11.04
N MET A 92 -10.47 -17.05 -10.18
CA MET A 92 -10.67 -16.99 -8.72
C MET A 92 -10.26 -15.63 -8.18
N TYR A 93 -9.09 -15.13 -8.58
CA TYR A 93 -8.65 -13.78 -8.21
C TYR A 93 -9.58 -12.67 -8.73
N GLU A 94 -10.38 -12.94 -9.75
CA GLU A 94 -11.36 -11.99 -10.29
C GLU A 94 -12.76 -12.15 -9.67
N GLY A 95 -12.97 -13.15 -8.83
CA GLY A 95 -14.31 -13.49 -8.30
C GLY A 95 -15.28 -14.02 -9.38
N ALA A 96 -14.76 -14.36 -10.56
CA ALA A 96 -15.52 -14.89 -11.69
C ALA A 96 -15.62 -16.43 -11.67
N HIS A 97 -14.95 -17.08 -10.73
CA HIS A 97 -15.02 -18.52 -10.54
C HIS A 97 -16.29 -18.95 -9.78
N LYS A 98 -16.74 -20.19 -9.98
CA LYS A 98 -17.92 -20.74 -9.29
C LYS A 98 -17.66 -20.88 -7.79
N ASP A 99 -16.47 -21.33 -7.44
CA ASP A 99 -16.00 -21.34 -6.06
C ASP A 99 -15.57 -19.93 -5.65
N LYS A 100 -16.26 -19.39 -4.64
CA LYS A 100 -16.03 -18.07 -4.06
C LYS A 100 -15.41 -18.14 -2.67
N SER A 101 -14.97 -19.31 -2.22
CA SER A 101 -14.25 -19.46 -0.94
C SER A 101 -12.91 -18.73 -0.96
N PHE A 102 -12.35 -18.57 -2.15
CA PHE A 102 -11.06 -17.93 -2.38
C PHE A 102 -11.18 -16.41 -2.52
N THR A 103 -11.05 -15.69 -1.40
CA THR A 103 -11.34 -14.24 -1.35
C THR A 103 -10.15 -13.37 -0.94
N ASN A 104 -9.11 -13.98 -0.38
CA ASN A 104 -7.98 -13.27 0.20
C ASN A 104 -6.79 -13.26 -0.76
N PHE A 105 -6.66 -12.23 -1.58
CA PHE A 105 -5.48 -11.95 -2.42
C PHE A 105 -5.11 -10.46 -2.35
N LEU A 106 -3.89 -10.13 -2.76
CA LEU A 106 -3.33 -8.79 -2.78
C LEU A 106 -3.32 -8.24 -4.20
N ARG A 107 -3.82 -7.02 -4.42
CA ARG A 107 -3.69 -6.33 -5.71
C ARG A 107 -2.45 -5.45 -5.71
N PHE A 108 -1.49 -5.80 -6.54
CA PHE A 108 -0.27 -5.00 -6.77
C PHE A 108 -0.37 -4.15 -8.05
N GLY A 109 -1.44 -4.32 -8.82
CA GLY A 109 -1.77 -3.50 -9.97
C GLY A 109 -2.95 -4.07 -10.75
N PRO A 110 -3.24 -3.53 -11.94
CA PRO A 110 -4.39 -3.95 -12.75
C PRO A 110 -4.35 -5.44 -13.14
N ARG A 111 -3.15 -5.99 -13.35
CA ARG A 111 -2.93 -7.37 -13.81
C ARG A 111 -2.16 -8.23 -12.82
N LYS A 112 -1.56 -7.65 -11.78
CA LYS A 112 -0.73 -8.38 -10.82
C LYS A 112 -1.49 -8.57 -9.52
N ARG A 113 -1.81 -9.83 -9.24
CA ARG A 113 -2.47 -10.28 -8.03
C ARG A 113 -1.60 -11.36 -7.40
N MET A 114 -1.43 -11.27 -6.09
CA MET A 114 -0.52 -12.12 -5.34
C MET A 114 -1.26 -12.75 -4.17
N ILE A 115 -0.86 -13.95 -3.78
CA ILE A 115 -1.41 -14.62 -2.60
C ILE A 115 -0.30 -15.19 -1.72
N PHE A 116 -0.61 -15.33 -0.44
CA PHE A 116 0.23 -16.07 0.48
C PHE A 116 0.13 -17.59 0.27
N PRO A 117 1.25 -18.32 0.30
CA PRO A 117 1.24 -19.78 0.21
C PRO A 117 0.30 -20.46 1.23
N PHE A 118 0.27 -19.99 2.48
CA PHE A 118 -0.60 -20.57 3.50
C PHE A 118 -2.10 -20.36 3.23
N GLU A 119 -2.49 -19.35 2.46
CA GLU A 119 -3.89 -19.14 2.06
C GLU A 119 -4.28 -20.12 0.94
N VAL A 120 -3.34 -20.44 0.05
CA VAL A 120 -3.50 -21.48 -0.98
C VAL A 120 -3.62 -22.86 -0.34
N GLU A 121 -2.73 -23.20 0.60
CA GLU A 121 -2.77 -24.47 1.35
C GLU A 121 -4.09 -24.64 2.11
N ALA A 122 -4.56 -23.58 2.79
CA ALA A 122 -5.81 -23.59 3.53
C ALA A 122 -7.01 -23.84 2.61
N TRP A 123 -7.03 -23.20 1.45
CA TRP A 123 -8.05 -23.44 0.44
C TRP A 123 -8.02 -24.88 -0.08
N LEU A 124 -6.86 -25.41 -0.47
CA LEU A 124 -6.71 -26.79 -0.96
C LEU A 124 -7.15 -27.83 0.06
N SER A 125 -6.87 -27.58 1.34
CA SER A 125 -7.23 -28.48 2.44
C SER A 125 -8.66 -28.29 2.96
N GLY A 126 -9.37 -27.26 2.50
CA GLY A 126 -10.68 -26.88 3.03
C GLY A 126 -10.65 -26.43 4.50
N THR A 127 -9.49 -26.02 5.00
CA THR A 127 -9.28 -25.60 6.39
C THR A 127 -9.21 -24.08 6.51
N GLN A 128 -9.24 -23.57 7.75
CA GLN A 128 -9.02 -22.15 7.99
C GLN A 128 -7.53 -21.79 7.81
N PRO A 129 -7.21 -20.62 7.24
CA PRO A 129 -5.84 -20.16 7.12
C PRO A 129 -5.14 -20.09 8.49
N LYS A 130 -3.87 -20.51 8.52
CA LYS A 130 -3.03 -20.45 9.72
C LYS A 130 -2.95 -19.06 10.34
N PHE A 131 -3.05 -18.02 9.52
CA PHE A 131 -3.05 -16.63 9.95
C PHE A 131 -4.30 -15.92 9.44
N VAL A 132 -4.95 -15.17 10.33
CA VAL A 132 -6.16 -14.42 9.98
C VAL A 132 -5.77 -13.09 9.34
N ARG A 133 -6.29 -12.87 8.13
CA ARG A 133 -6.15 -11.64 7.36
C ARG A 133 -7.55 -11.18 6.95
N LYS A 134 -7.90 -9.94 7.28
CA LYS A 134 -9.22 -9.36 6.99
C LYS A 134 -9.08 -8.34 5.87
N ASN A 135 -9.91 -8.47 4.84
CA ASN A 135 -9.93 -7.54 3.72
C ASN A 135 -10.14 -6.07 4.19
N GLU A 136 -10.99 -5.87 5.20
CA GLU A 136 -11.27 -4.55 5.81
C GLU A 136 -10.03 -3.88 6.43
N LEU A 137 -9.12 -4.67 7.01
CA LEU A 137 -7.89 -4.17 7.60
C LEU A 137 -6.79 -3.92 6.57
N MET A 138 -6.95 -4.46 5.36
CA MET A 138 -5.97 -4.31 4.29
C MET A 138 -5.95 -2.87 3.78
N HIS A 139 -4.76 -2.39 3.43
CA HIS A 139 -4.57 -1.06 2.87
C HIS A 139 -5.42 -0.90 1.59
N PRO A 140 -6.16 0.22 1.38
CA PRO A 140 -7.06 0.41 0.24
C PRO A 140 -6.40 0.15 -1.12
N PHE A 141 -5.15 0.61 -1.29
CA PHE A 141 -4.35 0.34 -2.50
C PHE A 141 -4.28 -1.16 -2.85
N LEU A 142 -4.12 -2.02 -1.85
CA LEU A 142 -4.01 -3.49 -2.02
C LEU A 142 -5.37 -4.16 -2.22
N ARG A 143 -6.46 -3.49 -1.84
CA ARG A 143 -7.84 -3.90 -2.19
C ARG A 143 -8.19 -3.57 -3.64
N GLY A 144 -7.38 -2.74 -4.30
CA GLY A 144 -7.72 -2.14 -5.60
C GLY A 144 -8.85 -1.13 -5.49
N GLU A 145 -9.15 -0.67 -4.28
CA GLU A 145 -9.92 0.54 -4.06
C GLU A 145 -8.98 1.68 -4.45
N MET A 146 -9.30 2.35 -5.57
CA MET A 146 -8.59 3.58 -5.94
C MET A 146 -8.64 4.49 -4.71
N PRO A 147 -7.51 5.07 -4.25
CA PRO A 147 -7.60 6.12 -3.26
C PRO A 147 -8.57 7.18 -3.82
N PRO A 148 -9.49 7.72 -3.00
CA PRO A 148 -10.26 8.87 -3.44
C PRO A 148 -9.23 9.87 -3.94
N THR A 149 -9.35 10.25 -5.21
CA THR A 149 -8.52 11.29 -5.79
C THR A 149 -8.58 12.44 -4.82
N HIS A 150 -7.49 12.68 -4.07
CA HIS A 150 -7.21 14.00 -3.57
C HIS A 150 -7.06 14.83 -4.84
N GLN A 151 -8.19 15.35 -5.32
CA GLN A 151 -8.20 16.65 -5.94
C GLN A 151 -7.55 17.55 -4.91
N THR A 152 -6.22 17.67 -4.99
CA THR A 152 -5.63 18.97 -4.78
C THR A 152 -6.33 19.86 -5.78
N ASP A 153 -7.42 20.48 -5.34
CA ASP A 153 -7.83 21.77 -5.87
C ASP A 153 -6.56 22.62 -5.81
N ASN A 154 -5.83 22.64 -6.91
CA ASN A 154 -4.97 23.77 -7.21
C ASN A 154 -5.93 24.95 -7.17
N PRO A 155 -5.81 25.90 -6.22
CA PRO A 155 -6.44 27.18 -6.45
C PRO A 155 -5.79 27.69 -7.72
N ARG A 156 -6.58 27.75 -8.80
CA ARG A 156 -6.20 28.40 -10.04
C ARG A 156 -5.57 29.72 -9.67
N HIS A 157 -4.35 29.92 -10.13
CA HIS A 157 -3.68 31.21 -10.15
C HIS A 157 -4.68 32.21 -10.73
N GLU A 158 -5.27 33.07 -9.88
CA GLU A 158 -6.04 34.21 -10.36
C GLU A 158 -5.09 35.04 -11.24
N PRO A 159 -5.44 35.33 -12.50
CA PRO A 159 -4.70 36.33 -13.25
C PRO A 159 -4.94 37.67 -12.58
N ALA A 160 -3.85 38.40 -12.29
CA ALA A 160 -3.89 39.74 -11.71
C ALA A 160 -4.88 40.64 -12.47
N PRO A 161 -5.69 41.47 -11.77
CA PRO A 161 -6.67 42.31 -12.45
C PRO A 161 -5.98 43.32 -13.35
N ALA A 162 -6.42 43.34 -14.61
CA ALA A 162 -5.99 44.27 -15.64
C ALA A 162 -6.18 45.71 -15.16
N GLY A 163 -5.11 46.50 -15.22
CA GLY A 163 -5.10 47.90 -14.86
C GLY A 163 -6.16 48.69 -15.63
N THR A 164 -7.15 49.19 -14.91
CA THR A 164 -8.09 50.18 -15.43
C THR A 164 -7.47 51.55 -15.24
N ARG A 165 -7.00 52.15 -16.33
CA ARG A 165 -6.83 53.60 -16.41
C ARG A 165 -8.19 54.24 -16.10
N SER A 166 -8.24 55.07 -15.05
CA SER A 166 -9.33 56.01 -14.86
C SER A 166 -8.73 57.38 -14.55
N SER A 167 -8.83 58.25 -15.54
CA SER A 167 -8.50 59.66 -15.53
C SER A 167 -9.59 60.47 -14.83
N ALA A 168 -9.16 61.51 -14.11
CA ALA A 168 -9.85 62.79 -13.80
C ALA A 168 -10.03 63.12 -12.30
N THR A 169 -9.19 64.06 -11.86
CA THR A 169 -9.54 65.38 -11.31
C THR A 169 -10.13 65.52 -9.89
N ALA A 170 -9.32 66.17 -9.04
CA ALA A 170 -9.60 67.08 -7.90
C ALA A 170 -10.56 66.60 -6.78
N ILE A 171 -10.21 66.74 -5.49
CA ILE A 171 -10.43 67.97 -4.72
C ILE A 171 -9.42 68.10 -3.56
N PHE A 172 -8.91 69.33 -3.41
CA PHE A 172 -8.14 69.89 -2.30
C PHE A 172 -8.93 69.90 -0.98
N LEU A 173 -8.32 69.47 0.13
CA LEU A 173 -8.65 69.92 1.50
C LEU A 173 -7.36 69.90 2.37
N PRO A 174 -7.09 70.95 3.17
CA PRO A 174 -5.82 71.15 3.89
C PRO A 174 -5.72 70.34 5.21
N PRO A 175 -4.51 70.11 5.75
CA PRO A 175 -4.33 69.48 7.05
C PRO A 175 -4.68 70.46 8.18
N LYS A 176 -5.54 70.02 9.12
CA LYS A 176 -5.71 70.68 10.41
C LYS A 176 -4.47 70.44 11.27
N ALA A 177 -3.91 71.53 11.78
CA ALA A 177 -2.84 71.53 12.77
C ALA A 177 -3.31 71.05 14.16
N ALA A 178 -2.48 70.24 14.81
CA ALA A 178 -2.32 70.04 16.26
C ALA A 178 -1.14 69.06 16.42
N LYS A 179 -0.04 69.29 17.13
CA LYS A 179 0.34 70.21 18.21
C LYS A 179 1.82 70.58 18.02
#